data_AF-A0A497SLK3-F1
#
_entry.id   AF-A0A497SLK3-F1
#
_cell.length_a   1.000
_cell.length_b   1.000
_cell.length_c   1.000
_cell.angle_alpha   90.00
_cell.angle_beta   90.00
_cell.angle_gamma   90.00
#
_symmetry.space_group_name_H-M   'P 1'
#
loop_
_entity.id
_entity.type
_entity.pdbx_description
1 polymer ?
#
loop_
_entity_poly.entity_id
_entity_poly.type
_entity_poly.pdbx_seq_one_letter_code
_entity_poly.pdbx_strand_id
1 'polypeptide(L)'
;MSEDSIRPHIHPFNYFLTQRLNEIWLSLEEHDYSTAIMKTHDLTLYLEPKIRSALKDEIAHAERIIANPSIANGLFARQFIKKLMALLHRAGYFTLAKFQPITSETFKELEDEK
;
A
#
# COMPACT_ATOMS: atom_id res chain seq x y z
N MET A 1 -15.41 -29.90 21.62
CA MET A 1 -15.71 -28.94 20.54
C MET A 1 -14.58 -27.94 20.54
N SER A 2 -13.66 -28.03 19.59
CA SER A 2 -12.58 -27.04 19.44
C SER A 2 -13.21 -25.79 18.84
N GLU A 3 -13.23 -24.71 19.62
CA GLU A 3 -13.44 -23.37 19.09
C GLU A 3 -12.27 -23.09 18.13
N ASP A 4 -12.49 -23.38 16.86
CA ASP A 4 -11.61 -22.93 15.80
C ASP A 4 -11.66 -21.40 15.83
N SER A 5 -10.66 -20.82 16.49
CA SER A 5 -10.32 -19.41 16.39
C SER A 5 -10.44 -19.03 14.91
N ILE A 6 -11.44 -18.21 14.59
CA ILE A 6 -11.64 -17.63 13.27
C ILE A 6 -10.43 -16.71 13.06
N ARG A 7 -9.32 -17.29 12.62
CA ARG A 7 -8.15 -16.54 12.21
C ARG A 7 -8.61 -15.70 11.03
N PRO A 8 -8.55 -14.37 11.10
CA PRO A 8 -8.90 -13.55 9.96
C PRO A 8 -8.07 -14.05 8.78
N HIS A 9 -8.73 -14.52 7.73
CA HIS A 9 -8.07 -14.98 6.52
C HIS A 9 -7.52 -13.74 5.81
N ILE A 10 -6.33 -13.31 6.20
CA ILE A 10 -5.64 -12.19 5.56
C ILE A 10 -5.17 -12.70 4.20
N HIS A 11 -5.73 -12.13 3.14
CA HIS A 11 -5.27 -12.41 1.78
C HIS A 11 -3.74 -12.20 1.71
N PRO A 12 -2.94 -13.14 1.18
CA PRO A 12 -1.47 -13.06 1.18
C PRO A 12 -0.92 -11.75 0.61
N PHE A 13 -1.65 -11.15 -0.33
CA PHE A 13 -1.32 -9.85 -0.91
C PHE A 13 -1.41 -8.69 0.11
N ASN A 14 -2.33 -8.74 1.07
CA ASN A 14 -2.46 -7.71 2.12
C ASN A 14 -1.27 -7.76 3.08
N TYR A 15 -0.81 -8.97 3.42
CA TYR A 15 0.41 -9.15 4.22
C TYR A 15 1.63 -8.59 3.48
N PHE A 16 1.79 -8.96 2.20
CA PHE A 16 2.83 -8.40 1.33
C PHE A 16 2.79 -6.87 1.27
N LEU A 17 1.61 -6.30 1.02
CA LEU A 17 1.43 -4.85 0.89
C LEU A 17 1.80 -4.14 2.20
N THR A 18 1.37 -4.67 3.33
CA THR A 18 1.68 -4.13 4.66
C THR A 18 3.18 -4.20 4.95
N GLN A 19 3.81 -5.35 4.67
CA GLN A 19 5.25 -5.51 4.81
C GLN A 19 6.02 -4.50 3.95
N ARG A 20 5.63 -4.32 2.69
CA ARG A 20 6.28 -3.36 1.79
C ARG A 20 6.11 -1.92 2.24
N LEU A 21 4.92 -1.55 2.71
CA LEU A 21 4.69 -0.22 3.26
C LEU A 21 5.53 0.05 4.51
N ASN A 22 5.71 -0.97 5.36
CA ASN A 22 6.56 -0.87 6.54
C ASN A 22 8.04 -0.69 6.16
N GLU A 23 8.54 -1.45 5.17
CA GLU A 23 9.90 -1.27 4.67
C GLU A 23 10.13 0.13 4.09
N ILE A 24 9.16 0.68 3.35
CA ILE A 24 9.22 2.05 2.83
C ILE A 24 9.25 3.05 3.98
N TRP A 25 8.37 2.88 4.98
CA TRP A 25 8.32 3.75 6.15
C TRP A 25 9.63 3.76 6.94
N LEU A 26 10.22 2.59 7.20
CA LEU A 26 11.50 2.49 7.92
C LEU A 26 12.63 3.22 7.18
N SER A 27 12.75 3.05 5.86
CA SER A 27 13.73 3.80 5.07
C SER A 27 13.50 5.32 5.13
N LEU A 28 12.24 5.77 5.18
CA LEU A 28 11.92 7.19 5.35
C LEU A 28 12.31 7.73 6.75
N GLU A 29 12.11 6.95 7.83
CA GLU A 29 12.52 7.31 9.20
C GLU A 29 14.04 7.37 9.36
N GLU A 30 14.75 6.46 8.70
CA GLU A 30 16.21 6.42 8.67
C GLU A 30 16.83 7.50 7.75
N HIS A 31 16.00 8.35 7.15
CA HIS A 31 16.38 9.39 6.19
C HIS A 31 17.04 8.83 4.91
N ASP A 32 16.93 7.52 4.67
CA ASP A 32 17.33 6.86 3.43
C ASP A 32 16.21 6.97 2.39
N TYR A 33 16.00 8.20 1.93
CA TYR A 33 14.93 8.52 1.00
C TYR A 33 15.12 7.85 -0.37
N SER A 34 16.35 7.65 -0.81
CA SER A 34 16.67 6.97 -2.06
C SER A 34 16.15 5.53 -2.04
N THR A 35 16.46 4.78 -0.97
CA THR A 35 15.97 3.42 -0.78
C THR A 35 14.45 3.38 -0.66
N ALA A 36 13.83 4.33 0.05
CA ALA A 36 12.38 4.41 0.16
C ALA A 36 11.68 4.56 -1.20
N ILE A 37 12.23 5.39 -2.09
CA ILE A 37 11.66 5.59 -3.43
C ILE A 37 11.90 4.39 -4.33
N MET A 38 13.08 3.78 -4.30
CA MET A 38 13.35 2.53 -5.01
C MET A 38 12.36 1.43 -4.59
N LYS A 39 12.14 1.24 -3.28
CA LYS A 39 11.14 0.29 -2.75
C LYS A 39 9.72 0.62 -3.21
N THR A 40 9.39 1.91 -3.33
CA THR A 40 8.08 2.33 -3.86
C THR A 40 7.95 2.02 -5.35
N HIS A 41 9.02 2.20 -6.13
CA HIS A 41 9.06 1.78 -7.53
C HIS A 41 8.85 0.26 -7.67
N ASP A 42 9.56 -0.54 -6.87
CA ASP A 42 9.41 -1.99 -6.84
C ASP A 42 7.99 -2.42 -6.49
N LEU A 43 7.36 -1.76 -5.51
CA LEU A 43 5.96 -2.00 -5.16
C LEU A 43 5.04 -1.84 -6.38
N THR A 44 5.28 -0.85 -7.24
CA THR A 44 4.41 -0.60 -8.41
C THR A 44 4.35 -1.77 -9.39
N LEU A 45 5.38 -2.61 -9.47
CA LEU A 45 5.43 -3.79 -10.35
C LEU A 45 4.32 -4.80 -10.03
N TYR A 46 3.85 -4.82 -8.78
CA TYR A 46 2.82 -5.74 -8.28
C TYR A 46 1.41 -5.15 -8.27
N LEU A 47 1.25 -3.88 -8.63
CA LEU A 47 -0.03 -3.18 -8.57
C LEU A 47 -0.75 -3.18 -9.92
N GLU A 48 -2.02 -2.77 -9.98
CA GLU A 48 -2.78 -2.66 -11.22
C GLU A 48 -2.34 -1.45 -12.07
N PRO A 49 -2.49 -1.49 -13.41
CA PRO A 49 -2.03 -0.39 -14.28
C PRO A 49 -2.57 1.00 -13.89
N LYS A 50 -3.82 1.08 -13.44
CA LYS A 50 -4.47 2.33 -13.05
C LYS A 50 -3.75 3.01 -11.88
N ILE A 51 -3.36 2.25 -10.85
CA ILE A 51 -2.66 2.78 -9.68
C ILE A 51 -1.16 3.02 -9.98
N ARG A 52 -0.55 2.21 -10.86
CA ARG A 52 0.83 2.44 -11.33
C ARG A 52 0.99 3.82 -11.94
N SER A 53 0.04 4.24 -12.80
CA SER A 53 0.07 5.56 -13.42
C SER A 53 0.01 6.68 -12.38
N ALA A 54 -0.87 6.57 -11.39
CA ALA A 54 -0.98 7.58 -10.33
C ALA A 54 0.26 7.64 -9.43
N LEU A 55 0.87 6.49 -9.13
CA LEU A 55 2.09 6.42 -8.33
C LEU A 55 3.33 6.89 -9.09
N LYS A 56 3.37 6.71 -10.41
CA LYS A 56 4.49 7.17 -11.25
C LYS A 56 4.72 8.67 -11.11
N ASP A 57 3.66 9.47 -11.13
CA ASP A 57 3.77 10.93 -10.99
C ASP A 57 4.30 11.32 -9.60
N GLU A 58 3.88 10.60 -8.55
CA GLU A 58 4.38 10.84 -7.19
C GLU A 58 5.82 10.40 -6.97
N ILE A 59 6.21 9.28 -7.56
CA ILE A 59 7.60 8.80 -7.54
C ILE A 59 8.50 9.81 -8.25
N ALA A 60 8.13 10.27 -9.45
CA ALA A 60 8.90 11.27 -10.18
C ALA A 60 9.01 12.61 -9.43
N HIS A 61 7.96 13.00 -8.69
CA HIS A 61 8.03 14.17 -7.83
C HIS A 61 8.99 13.97 -6.64
N ALA A 62 8.93 12.80 -5.99
CA ALA A 62 9.81 12.45 -4.89
C ALA A 62 11.28 12.36 -5.31
N GLU A 63 11.58 11.79 -6.48
CA GLU A 63 12.94 11.74 -7.05
C GLU A 63 13.55 13.14 -7.19
N ARG A 64 12.76 14.12 -7.64
CA ARG A 64 13.19 15.53 -7.75
C ARG A 64 13.47 16.15 -6.38
N ILE A 65 12.68 15.81 -5.37
CA ILE A 65 12.87 16.30 -4.00
C ILE A 65 14.15 15.73 -3.40
N ILE A 66 14.41 14.44 -3.60
CA ILE A 66 15.58 13.75 -3.05
C ILE A 66 16.87 14.23 -3.72
N ALA A 67 16.80 14.60 -4.99
CA ALA A 67 17.91 15.27 -5.68
C ALA A 67 18.27 16.64 -5.07
N ASN A 68 17.43 17.20 -4.18
CA ASN A 68 17.70 18.43 -3.44
C ASN A 68 17.68 18.19 -1.91
N PRO A 69 18.86 18.03 -1.28
CA PRO A 69 19.00 17.73 0.15
C PRO A 69 18.31 18.74 1.09
N SER A 70 18.09 19.98 0.66
CA SER A 70 17.43 21.00 1.48
C SER A 70 15.92 20.78 1.64
N ILE A 71 15.32 19.98 0.75
CA ILE A 71 13.87 19.75 0.68
C ILE A 71 13.52 18.34 1.20
N ALA A 72 14.44 17.38 1.05
CA ALA A 72 14.30 16.03 1.56
C ALA A 72 14.44 16.02 3.09
N ASN A 73 13.30 16.02 3.79
CA ASN A 73 13.24 16.08 5.25
C ASN A 73 12.05 15.25 5.79
N GLY A 74 11.92 15.20 7.12
CA GLY A 74 10.84 14.45 7.77
C GLY A 74 9.42 14.93 7.41
N LEU A 75 9.23 16.19 6.99
CA LEU A 75 7.91 16.64 6.50
C LEU A 75 7.59 16.02 5.14
N PHE A 76 8.56 16.02 4.21
CA PHE A 76 8.45 15.31 2.93
C PHE A 76 8.13 13.83 3.14
N ALA A 77 8.88 13.14 4.02
CA ALA A 77 8.65 11.73 4.34
C ALA A 77 7.19 11.44 4.75
N ARG A 78 6.65 12.23 5.69
CA ARG A 78 5.27 12.11 6.16
C ARG A 78 4.24 12.38 5.06
N GLN A 79 4.49 13.38 4.21
CA GLN A 79 3.59 13.70 3.09
C GLN A 79 3.60 12.59 2.04
N PHE A 80 4.78 12.06 1.73
CA PHE A 80 4.95 10.99 0.75
C PHE A 80 4.22 9.72 1.17
N ILE A 81 4.48 9.20 2.39
CA ILE A 81 3.82 7.98 2.87
C ILE A 81 2.30 8.14 2.97
N LYS A 82 1.83 9.31 3.41
CA LYS A 82 0.39 9.60 3.48
C LYS A 82 -0.25 9.56 2.10
N LYS A 83 0.41 10.10 1.08
CA LYS A 83 -0.08 10.12 -0.30
C LYS A 83 -0.07 8.72 -0.92
N LEU A 84 0.99 7.95 -0.71
CA LEU A 84 1.08 6.53 -1.09
C LEU A 84 -0.08 5.73 -0.49
N MET A 85 -0.29 5.82 0.82
CA MET A 85 -1.39 5.12 1.51
C MET A 85 -2.76 5.55 0.99
N ALA A 86 -2.98 6.85 0.74
CA ALA A 86 -4.24 7.35 0.22
C ALA A 86 -4.56 6.84 -1.19
N LEU A 87 -3.55 6.76 -2.06
CA LEU A 87 -3.68 6.21 -3.42
C LEU A 87 -4.02 4.72 -3.38
N LEU A 88 -3.32 3.94 -2.55
CA LEU A 88 -3.60 2.52 -2.35
C LEU A 88 -5.00 2.28 -1.75
N HIS A 89 -5.42 3.11 -0.80
CA HIS A 89 -6.75 3.04 -0.20
C HIS A 89 -7.86 3.34 -1.21
N ARG A 90 -7.71 4.40 -2.02
CA ARG A 90 -8.66 4.72 -3.09
C ARG A 90 -8.74 3.64 -4.16
N ALA A 91 -7.65 2.94 -4.42
CA ALA A 91 -7.62 1.79 -5.33
C ALA A 91 -8.16 0.50 -4.70
N GLY A 92 -8.54 0.53 -3.41
CA GLY A 92 -9.21 -0.59 -2.76
C GLY A 92 -8.28 -1.69 -2.23
N TYR A 93 -6.97 -1.45 -2.20
CA TYR A 93 -6.01 -2.42 -1.66
C TYR A 93 -6.16 -2.68 -0.16
N PHE A 94 -6.91 -1.82 0.54
CA PHE A 94 -7.24 -2.00 1.96
C PHE A 94 -8.73 -2.30 2.21
N THR A 95 -9.60 -2.27 1.19
CA THR A 95 -11.01 -2.66 1.36
C THR A 95 -11.15 -4.16 1.57
N LEU A 96 -10.25 -4.97 0.99
CA LEU A 96 -10.19 -6.43 1.25
C LEU A 96 -9.72 -6.79 2.67
N ALA A 97 -9.10 -5.87 3.41
CA ALA A 97 -8.79 -6.07 4.83
C ALA A 97 -10.03 -5.91 5.73
N LYS A 98 -11.16 -5.40 5.19
CA LYS A 98 -12.46 -5.32 5.87
C LYS A 98 -13.43 -6.44 5.49
N PHE A 99 -13.11 -7.29 4.52
CA PHE A 99 -13.94 -8.46 4.27
C PHE A 99 -13.70 -9.45 5.42
N GLN A 100 -14.67 -9.48 6.34
CA GLN A 100 -14.95 -10.64 7.16
C GLN A 100 -14.88 -11.91 6.30
N PRO A 101 -14.55 -13.08 6.89
CA PRO A 101 -14.57 -14.33 6.16
C PRO A 101 -15.85 -14.42 5.32
N ILE A 102 -15.69 -14.59 4.02
CA ILE A 102 -16.81 -14.67 3.08
C ILE A 102 -17.69 -15.81 3.58
N THR A 103 -18.89 -15.47 4.06
CA THR A 103 -19.89 -16.46 4.41
C THR A 103 -20.60 -16.88 3.13
N SER A 104 -21.27 -18.03 3.16
CA SER A 104 -22.07 -18.51 2.03
C SER A 104 -23.12 -17.49 1.56
N GLU A 105 -23.52 -16.57 2.45
CA GLU A 105 -24.47 -15.49 2.17
C GLU A 105 -23.82 -14.35 1.38
N THR A 106 -22.61 -13.91 1.75
CA THR A 106 -21.89 -12.83 1.03
C THR A 106 -21.48 -13.26 -0.39
N PHE A 107 -21.26 -14.55 -0.61
CA PHE A 107 -20.94 -15.08 -1.95
C PHE A 107 -22.15 -15.01 -2.90
N LYS A 108 -23.37 -15.26 -2.39
CA LYS A 108 -24.61 -15.14 -3.18
C LYS A 108 -24.90 -13.69 -3.56
N GLU A 109 -24.72 -12.75 -2.63
CA GLU A 109 -24.94 -11.33 -2.91
C GLU A 109 -24.00 -10.81 -4.02
N LEU A 110 -22.76 -11.32 -4.09
CA LEU A 110 -21.80 -11.00 -5.16
C LEU A 110 -22.12 -11.67 -6.51
N GLU A 111 -22.83 -12.81 -6.51
CA GLU A 111 -23.32 -13.44 -7.74
C GLU A 111 -24.55 -12.72 -8.31
N ASP A 112 -25.39 -12.13 -7.45
CA ASP A 112 -26.64 -11.45 -7.82
C ASP A 112 -26.42 -9.99 -8.32
N GLU A 113 -25.23 -9.40 -8.13
CA GLU A 113 -24.86 -8.07 -8.65
C GLU A 113 -24.36 -8.05 -10.12
N LYS A 114 -24.49 -9.17 -10.86
CA LYS A 114 -24.17 -9.26 -12.31
C LYS A 114 -25.39 -9.09 -13.21
#